data_AF-A0A437UBY7-F1
#
_entry.id   AF-A0A437UBY7-F1
#
_cell.length_a   1.000
_cell.length_b   1.000
_cell.length_c   1.000
_cell.angle_alpha   90.00
_cell.angle_beta   90.00
_cell.angle_gamma   90.00
#
_symmetry.space_group_name_H-M   'P 1'
#
loop_
_entity.id
_entity.type
_entity.pdbx_description
1 polymer ?
#
loop_
_entity_poly.entity_id
_entity_poly.type
_entity_poly.pdbx_seq_one_letter_code
_entity_poly.pdbx_strand_id
1 'polypeptide(L)'
;MDLYDLYKEKLNSLEIDFDSNKVQTLKKMIELYIELEETNFHDLADSIEMWVYEEGNEEILKHLVSLNNNVTDRLLIILKDKIRI
;
A
#
# COMPACT_ATOMS: atom_id res chain seq x y z
N MET A 1 -18.97 13.45 -6.79
CA MET A 1 -18.09 12.64 -5.94
C MET A 1 -16.84 13.46 -5.75
N ASP A 2 -16.46 13.73 -4.50
CA ASP A 2 -15.19 14.41 -4.26
C ASP A 2 -14.02 13.44 -4.46
N LEU A 3 -12.80 14.00 -4.53
CA LEU A 3 -11.61 13.21 -4.82
C LEU A 3 -11.31 12.22 -3.67
N TYR A 4 -11.60 12.61 -2.43
CA TYR A 4 -11.39 11.76 -1.26
C TYR A 4 -12.27 10.51 -1.30
N ASP A 5 -13.57 10.68 -1.57
CA ASP A 5 -14.52 9.58 -1.71
C ASP A 5 -14.08 8.59 -2.79
N LEU A 6 -13.52 9.07 -3.91
CA LEU A 6 -12.98 8.21 -4.96
C LEU A 6 -11.84 7.33 -4.46
N TYR A 7 -10.86 7.89 -3.75
CA TYR A 7 -9.75 7.13 -3.22
C TYR A 7 -10.20 6.13 -2.14
N LYS A 8 -11.15 6.54 -1.30
CA LYS A 8 -11.75 5.68 -0.29
C LYS A 8 -12.50 4.51 -0.90
N GLU A 9 -13.29 4.72 -1.95
CA GLU A 9 -13.96 3.64 -2.68
C GLU A 9 -12.97 2.68 -3.35
N LYS A 10 -11.90 3.21 -3.96
CA LYS A 10 -10.81 2.37 -4.49
C LYS A 10 -10.20 1.50 -3.41
N LEU A 11 -9.84 2.07 -2.26
CA LEU A 11 -9.24 1.31 -1.15
C LEU A 11 -10.20 0.24 -0.63
N ASN A 12 -11.47 0.58 -0.38
CA ASN A 12 -12.49 -0.38 0.06
C ASN A 12 -12.66 -1.55 -0.93
N SER A 13 -12.64 -1.27 -2.23
CA SER A 13 -12.73 -2.32 -3.25
C SER A 13 -11.52 -3.27 -3.18
N LEU A 14 -10.33 -2.74 -2.93
CA LEU A 14 -9.13 -3.56 -2.76
C LEU A 14 -9.23 -4.40 -1.47
N GLU A 15 -9.71 -3.83 -0.37
CA GLU A 15 -9.91 -4.58 0.89
C GLU A 15 -10.87 -5.76 0.72
N ILE A 16 -11.97 -5.58 -0.02
CA ILE A 16 -12.91 -6.66 -0.33
C ILE A 16 -12.24 -7.78 -1.14
N ASP A 17 -11.41 -7.41 -2.12
CA ASP A 17 -10.72 -8.37 -2.99
C ASP A 17 -9.52 -9.06 -2.31
N PHE A 18 -9.13 -8.61 -1.12
CA PHE A 18 -7.89 -9.04 -0.45
C PHE A 18 -7.85 -10.55 -0.19
N ASP A 19 -8.94 -11.14 0.29
CA ASP A 19 -9.02 -12.57 0.59
C ASP A 19 -8.87 -13.46 -0.67
N SER A 20 -9.19 -12.92 -1.84
CA SER A 20 -9.10 -13.66 -3.10
C SER A 20 -7.67 -13.71 -3.66
N ASN A 21 -6.91 -12.61 -3.50
CA ASN A 21 -5.54 -12.53 -4.00
C ASN A 21 -4.68 -11.51 -3.23
N LYS A 22 -4.31 -11.87 -2.01
CA LYS A 22 -3.57 -11.01 -1.07
C LYS A 22 -2.39 -10.26 -1.70
N VAL A 23 -1.52 -10.97 -2.40
CA VAL A 23 -0.29 -10.38 -2.96
C VAL A 23 -0.60 -9.38 -4.06
N GLN A 24 -1.47 -9.72 -5.02
CA GLN A 24 -1.81 -8.76 -6.07
C GLN A 24 -2.59 -7.57 -5.53
N THR A 25 -3.48 -7.79 -4.57
CA THR A 25 -4.22 -6.71 -3.93
C THR A 25 -3.29 -5.75 -3.18
N LEU A 26 -2.31 -6.26 -2.42
CA LEU A 26 -1.30 -5.41 -1.77
C LEU A 26 -0.47 -4.61 -2.77
N LYS A 27 -0.09 -5.20 -3.92
CA LYS A 27 0.61 -4.45 -4.98
C LYS A 27 -0.23 -3.28 -5.50
N LYS A 28 -1.53 -3.49 -5.73
CA LYS A 28 -2.46 -2.42 -6.12
C LYS A 28 -2.66 -1.37 -5.02
N MET A 29 -2.69 -1.78 -3.74
CA MET A 29 -2.72 -0.84 -2.63
C MET A 29 -1.45 0.02 -2.60
N ILE A 30 -0.28 -0.53 -2.90
CA ILE A 30 0.98 0.23 -3.01
C ILE A 30 0.93 1.22 -4.19
N GLU A 31 0.37 0.82 -5.34
CA GLU A 31 0.13 1.74 -6.45
C GLU A 31 -0.79 2.90 -6.03
N LEU A 32 -1.86 2.60 -5.27
CA LEU A 32 -2.74 3.61 -4.70
C LEU A 32 -2.03 4.53 -3.70
N TYR A 33 -1.14 3.99 -2.87
CA TYR A 33 -0.33 4.77 -1.94
C TYR A 33 0.53 5.81 -2.67
N ILE A 34 1.12 5.44 -3.81
CA ILE A 34 1.90 6.37 -4.63
C ILE A 34 1.03 7.52 -5.13
N GLU A 35 -0.20 7.23 -5.56
CA GLU A 35 -1.17 8.28 -5.96
C GLU A 35 -1.56 9.19 -4.78
N LEU A 36 -1.66 8.64 -3.56
CA LEU A 36 -2.08 9.37 -2.36
C LEU A 36 -1.02 10.33 -1.83
N GLU A 37 0.27 10.10 -2.10
CA GLU A 37 1.38 10.95 -1.62
C GLU A 37 1.32 12.37 -2.23
N GLU A 38 0.68 12.54 -3.39
CA GLU A 38 0.45 13.86 -4.00
C GLU A 38 -0.75 14.60 -3.37
N THR A 39 -1.37 14.02 -2.35
CA THR A 39 -2.59 14.52 -1.69
C THR A 39 -2.37 14.77 -0.19
N ASN A 40 -3.39 15.28 0.50
CA ASN A 40 -3.41 15.42 1.96
C ASN A 40 -4.19 14.30 2.67
N PHE A 41 -4.47 13.17 1.98
CA PHE A 41 -5.31 12.08 2.49
C PHE A 41 -4.48 11.08 3.30
N HIS A 42 -3.85 11.57 4.37
CA HIS A 42 -2.94 10.79 5.20
C HIS A 42 -3.60 9.57 5.85
N ASP A 43 -4.89 9.64 6.15
CA ASP A 43 -5.66 8.53 6.72
C ASP A 43 -5.76 7.32 5.76
N LEU A 44 -5.93 7.57 4.46
CA LEU A 44 -5.93 6.51 3.45
C LEU A 44 -4.54 5.92 3.25
N ALA A 45 -3.50 6.77 3.27
CA ALA A 45 -2.11 6.33 3.16
C ALA A 45 -1.69 5.48 4.37
N ASP A 46 -1.99 5.94 5.59
CA ASP A 46 -1.73 5.23 6.84
C ASP A 46 -2.44 3.86 6.88
N SER A 47 -3.64 3.77 6.30
CA SER A 47 -4.36 2.50 6.19
C SER A 47 -3.60 1.50 5.32
N ILE A 48 -3.01 1.95 4.20
CA ILE A 48 -2.18 1.10 3.34
C ILE A 48 -0.86 0.71 4.03
N GLU A 49 -0.24 1.63 4.77
CA GLU A 49 0.94 1.31 5.58
C GLU A 49 0.67 0.15 6.56
N MET A 50 -0.49 0.19 7.22
CA MET A 50 -0.94 -0.88 8.13
C MET A 50 -1.10 -2.22 7.39
N TRP A 51 -1.77 -2.23 6.24
CA TRP A 51 -1.90 -3.46 5.42
C TRP A 51 -0.54 -4.03 4.99
N VAL A 52 0.39 -3.18 4.55
CA VAL A 52 1.74 -3.60 4.18
C VAL A 52 2.51 -4.14 5.39
N TYR A 53 2.36 -3.51 6.56
CA TYR A 53 2.96 -4.01 7.80
C TYR A 53 2.38 -5.37 8.21
N GLU A 54 1.07 -5.55 8.22
CA GLU A 54 0.42 -6.76 8.71
C GLU A 54 0.59 -7.94 7.75
N GLU A 55 0.41 -7.70 6.45
CA GLU A 55 0.27 -8.76 5.45
C GLU A 55 1.43 -8.81 4.43
N GLY A 56 2.27 -7.77 4.39
CA GLY A 56 3.44 -7.72 3.51
C GLY A 56 4.42 -8.87 3.76
N ASN A 57 5.07 -9.33 2.71
CA ASN A 57 6.00 -10.46 2.74
C ASN A 57 7.20 -10.19 1.82
N GLU A 58 8.11 -11.17 1.66
CA GLU A 58 9.27 -11.03 0.79
C GLU A 58 8.93 -10.68 -0.67
N GLU A 59 7.78 -11.12 -1.18
CA GLU A 59 7.37 -10.78 -2.54
C GLU A 59 6.97 -9.31 -2.66
N ILE A 60 6.26 -8.78 -1.66
CA ILE A 60 5.94 -7.35 -1.58
C ILE A 60 7.21 -6.52 -1.40
N LEU A 61 8.16 -6.99 -0.59
CA LEU A 61 9.46 -6.32 -0.44
C LEU A 61 10.21 -6.24 -1.78
N LYS A 62 10.28 -7.35 -2.52
CA LYS A 62 10.89 -7.37 -3.87
C LYS A 62 10.16 -6.43 -4.82
N HIS A 63 8.84 -6.39 -4.75
CA HIS A 63 8.04 -5.47 -5.56
C HIS A 63 8.36 -4.01 -5.25
N LEU A 64 8.35 -3.62 -3.96
CA LEU A 64 8.70 -2.26 -3.53
C LEU A 64 10.11 -1.86 -3.97
N VAL A 65 11.10 -2.75 -3.83
CA VAL A 65 12.47 -2.51 -4.33
C VAL A 65 12.49 -2.36 -5.85
N SER A 66 11.69 -3.15 -6.58
CA SER A 66 11.65 -3.08 -8.06
C SER A 66 10.99 -1.81 -8.61
N LEU A 67 10.08 -1.19 -7.85
CA LEU A 67 9.45 0.07 -8.23
C LEU A 67 10.45 1.22 -8.29
N ASN A 68 11.54 1.14 -7.50
CA ASN A 68 12.58 2.16 -7.43
C ASN A 68 12.01 3.57 -7.31
N ASN A 69 11.02 3.74 -6.42
CA ASN A 69 10.27 4.95 -6.21
C ASN A 69 10.45 5.41 -4.77
N ASN A 70 10.93 6.65 -4.57
CA ASN A 70 11.19 7.21 -3.25
C ASN A 70 9.91 7.40 -2.41
N VAL A 71 8.75 7.52 -3.05
CA VAL A 71 7.46 7.59 -2.35
C VAL A 71 7.25 6.34 -1.50
N THR A 72 7.71 5.17 -1.96
CA THR A 72 7.52 3.91 -1.24
C THR A 72 8.60 3.62 -0.20
N ASP A 73 9.53 4.55 0.05
CA ASP A 73 10.61 4.38 1.03
C ASP A 73 10.07 4.13 2.45
N ARG A 74 8.95 4.79 2.82
CA ARG A 74 8.31 4.56 4.12
C ARG A 74 7.79 3.12 4.24
N LEU A 75 7.13 2.62 3.19
CA LEU A 75 6.67 1.23 3.12
C LEU A 75 7.85 0.23 3.15
N LEU A 76 8.97 0.56 2.49
CA LEU A 76 10.19 -0.24 2.55
C LEU A 76 10.76 -0.34 3.96
N ILE A 77 10.81 0.77 4.70
CA ILE A 77 11.29 0.80 6.09
C ILE A 77 10.40 -0.08 6.97
N ILE A 78 9.07 0.13 6.90
CA ILE A 78 8.08 -0.62 7.67
C ILE A 78 8.21 -2.12 7.40
N LEU A 79 8.31 -2.50 6.13
CA LEU A 79 8.34 -3.91 5.76
C LEU A 79 9.67 -4.59 6.09
N LYS A 80 10.80 -3.87 6.00
CA LYS A 80 12.11 -4.40 6.44
C LYS A 80 12.15 -4.65 7.94
N ASP A 81 11.62 -3.71 8.73
CA ASP A 81 11.53 -3.86 10.20
C ASP A 81 10.71 -5.09 10.58
N LYS A 82 9.56 -5.30 9.91
CA LYS A 82 8.73 -6.49 10.08
C LYS A 82 9.48 -7.79 9.79
N ILE A 83 10.19 -7.86 8.65
CA ILE A 83 10.83 -9.10 8.19
C ILE A 83 12.20 -9.33 8.88
N ARG A 84 12.69 -8.36 9.68
CA ARG A 84 14.00 -8.39 10.37
C ARG A 84 15.18 -8.58 9.41
N ILE A 85 15.20 -7.81 8.33
CA ILE A 85 16.29 -7.78 7.33
C ILE A 85 16.98 -6.41 7.34
#